data_AF-A0A957GLH6-F1
#
_entry.id   AF-A0A957GLH6-F1
#
_cell.length_a   1.000
_cell.length_b   1.000
_cell.length_c   1.000
_cell.angle_alpha   90.00
_cell.angle_beta   90.00
_cell.angle_gamma   90.00
#
_symmetry.space_group_name_H-M   'P 1'
#
loop_
_entity.id
_entity.type
_entity.pdbx_description
1 polymer ?
#
loop_
_entity_poly.entity_id
_entity_poly.type
_entity_poly.pdbx_seq_one_letter_code
_entity_poly.pdbx_strand_id
1 'polypeptide(L)'
;MFRFITLFILITAPFWQSSPLPNLRLTEVFYDTPGDDAQEEWVELVSWETAVYDLSDIKLGDEEKAGGSEGMYRFPVGATIDPGQVIVVAQTAVGYAALYGVLPDYEFSDSHPDVPNMRRFPIWASGDLALGN
;
A
#
# COMPACT_ATOMS: atom_id res chain seq x y z
N MET A 1 9.40 56.75 33.49
CA MET A 1 9.86 56.15 32.22
C MET A 1 8.98 54.94 31.95
N PHE A 2 7.95 55.08 31.11
CA PHE A 2 7.04 53.97 30.78
C PHE A 2 7.69 53.11 29.70
N ARG A 3 7.96 51.83 30.01
CA ARG A 3 8.40 50.82 29.04
C ARG A 3 7.17 50.13 28.47
N PHE A 4 6.92 50.31 27.19
CA PHE A 4 5.99 49.47 26.43
C PHE A 4 6.67 48.13 26.15
N ILE A 5 6.01 47.03 26.54
CA ILE A 5 6.39 45.67 26.12
C ILE A 5 5.51 45.34 24.92
N THR A 6 6.09 45.33 23.73
CA THR A 6 5.43 44.84 22.52
C THR A 6 5.40 43.32 22.56
N LEU A 7 4.20 42.75 22.73
CA LEU A 7 3.96 41.31 22.63
C LEU A 7 3.74 40.95 21.15
N PHE A 8 4.71 40.27 20.52
CA PHE A 8 4.51 39.66 19.20
C PHE A 8 3.88 38.28 19.39
N ILE A 9 2.60 38.14 19.05
CA ILE A 9 1.97 36.85 18.87
C ILE A 9 2.23 36.44 17.41
N LEU A 10 3.19 35.54 17.20
CA LEU A 10 3.34 34.85 15.92
C LEU A 10 2.23 33.80 15.85
N ILE A 11 1.13 34.13 15.17
CA ILE A 11 0.16 33.12 14.76
C ILE A 11 0.80 32.38 13.59
N THR A 12 1.55 31.31 13.86
CA THR A 12 1.84 30.32 12.83
C THR A 12 0.52 29.60 12.57
N ALA A 13 -0.23 30.07 11.57
CA ALA A 13 -1.31 29.24 11.04
C ALA A 13 -0.69 27.89 10.67
N PRO A 14 -1.31 26.74 11.03
CA PRO A 14 -0.88 25.48 10.47
C PRO A 14 -1.02 25.61 8.97
N PHE A 15 0.11 25.70 8.27
CA PHE A 15 0.14 25.45 6.84
C PHE A 15 -0.24 23.99 6.70
N TRP A 16 -1.49 23.73 6.32
CA TRP A 16 -1.86 22.43 5.77
C TRP A 16 -1.09 22.30 4.45
N GLN A 17 0.18 21.89 4.53
CA GLN A 17 0.86 21.36 3.37
C GLN A 17 0.13 20.09 3.01
N SER A 18 -0.57 20.11 1.89
CA SER A 18 -0.87 18.86 1.20
C SER A 18 0.47 18.22 0.88
N SER A 19 0.82 17.14 1.58
CA SER A 19 1.92 16.31 1.11
C SER A 19 1.61 15.95 -0.34
N PRO A 20 2.55 16.13 -1.28
CA PRO A 20 2.33 15.65 -2.63
C PRO A 20 1.98 14.16 -2.56
N LEU A 21 1.09 13.72 -3.46
CA LEU A 21 0.84 12.29 -3.59
C LEU A 21 2.17 11.58 -3.83
N PRO A 22 2.40 10.43 -3.20
CA PRO A 22 3.63 9.69 -3.41
C PRO A 22 3.76 9.27 -4.87
N ASN A 23 4.97 9.31 -5.38
CA ASN A 23 5.31 8.89 -6.74
C ASN A 23 5.49 7.37 -6.78
N LEU A 24 4.46 6.65 -6.35
CA LEU A 24 4.33 5.21 -6.49
C LEU A 24 3.55 4.91 -7.77
N ARG A 25 3.99 3.92 -8.53
CA ARG A 25 3.31 3.51 -9.75
C ARG A 25 3.00 2.03 -9.66
N LEU A 26 1.77 1.68 -10.02
CA LEU A 26 1.43 0.31 -10.34
C LEU A 26 1.93 0.04 -11.76
N THR A 27 2.79 -0.97 -11.92
CA THR A 27 3.43 -1.31 -13.19
C THR A 27 2.85 -2.55 -13.83
N GLU A 28 2.31 -3.48 -13.04
CA GLU A 28 1.68 -4.70 -13.54
C GLU A 28 0.51 -5.12 -12.64
N VAL A 29 -0.56 -5.59 -13.28
CA VAL A 29 -1.66 -6.32 -12.65
C VAL A 29 -1.80 -7.62 -13.42
N PHE A 30 -1.65 -8.74 -12.73
CA PHE A 30 -1.84 -10.06 -13.31
C PHE A 30 -3.05 -10.71 -12.65
N TYR A 31 -4.22 -10.51 -13.27
CA TYR A 31 -5.52 -10.89 -12.70
C TYR A 31 -6.12 -12.17 -13.32
N ASP A 32 -5.73 -12.52 -14.56
CA ASP A 32 -6.19 -13.71 -15.28
C ASP A 32 -4.99 -14.67 -15.39
N THR A 33 -4.87 -15.51 -14.38
CA THR A 33 -3.71 -16.39 -14.19
C THR A 33 -3.94 -17.73 -14.89
N PRO A 34 -2.87 -18.45 -15.27
CA PRO A 34 -3.04 -19.73 -15.94
C PRO A 34 -3.62 -20.84 -15.03
N GLY A 35 -3.67 -20.64 -13.72
CA GLY A 35 -4.12 -21.60 -12.73
C GLY A 35 -5.34 -21.12 -11.92
N ASP A 36 -5.19 -21.02 -10.61
CA ASP A 36 -6.25 -20.60 -9.69
C ASP A 36 -6.13 -19.12 -9.35
N ASP A 37 -6.93 -18.28 -10.01
CA ASP A 37 -6.96 -16.83 -9.80
C ASP A 37 -7.17 -16.45 -8.32
N ALA A 38 -7.92 -17.27 -7.55
CA ALA A 38 -8.10 -17.02 -6.12
C ALA A 38 -6.81 -17.11 -5.29
N GLN A 39 -5.71 -17.58 -5.89
CA GLN A 39 -4.40 -17.75 -5.23
C GLN A 39 -3.24 -17.07 -5.98
N GLU A 40 -3.36 -16.95 -7.30
CA GLU A 40 -2.26 -16.63 -8.19
C GLU A 40 -2.24 -15.18 -8.66
N GLU A 41 -3.31 -14.41 -8.41
CA GLU A 41 -3.36 -12.99 -8.73
C GLU A 41 -2.27 -12.18 -8.00
N TRP A 42 -1.75 -11.14 -8.66
CA TRP A 42 -0.77 -10.23 -8.04
C TRP A 42 -0.71 -8.86 -8.70
N VAL A 43 -0.12 -7.91 -7.97
CA VAL A 43 0.20 -6.56 -8.45
C VAL A 43 1.66 -6.23 -8.22
N GLU A 44 2.22 -5.41 -9.12
CA GLU A 44 3.56 -4.84 -8.99
C GLU A 44 3.50 -3.33 -8.79
N LEU A 45 4.28 -2.85 -7.81
CA LEU A 45 4.46 -1.44 -7.51
C LEU A 45 5.94 -1.06 -7.63
N VAL A 46 6.22 0.13 -8.15
CA VAL A 46 7.55 0.72 -8.18
C VAL A 46 7.56 2.11 -7.55
N SER A 47 8.60 2.43 -6.78
CA SER A 47 8.83 3.78 -6.26
C SER A 47 9.64 4.62 -7.25
N TRP A 48 9.11 5.78 -7.61
CA TRP A 48 9.80 6.84 -8.35
C TRP A 48 10.12 8.02 -7.42
N GLU A 49 10.11 7.78 -6.11
CA GLU A 49 10.64 8.71 -5.14
C GLU A 49 12.15 8.86 -5.29
N THR A 50 12.69 9.95 -4.77
CA THR A 50 14.15 10.17 -4.72
C THR A 50 14.76 9.77 -3.38
N ALA A 51 13.93 9.32 -2.43
CA ALA A 51 14.30 8.82 -1.11
C ALA A 51 13.42 7.63 -0.72
N VAL A 52 13.82 6.91 0.34
CA VAL A 52 13.01 5.84 0.93
C VAL A 52 11.64 6.38 1.33
N TYR A 53 10.59 5.64 0.98
CA TYR A 53 9.21 6.02 1.28
C TYR A 53 8.56 5.03 2.24
N ASP A 54 7.83 5.53 3.23
CA ASP A 54 7.07 4.72 4.19
C ASP A 54 5.70 4.34 3.60
N LEU A 55 5.48 3.04 3.44
CA LEU A 55 4.26 2.48 2.87
C LEU A 55 3.18 2.21 3.93
N SER A 56 3.44 2.40 5.23
CA SER A 56 2.55 1.98 6.32
C SER A 56 1.11 2.48 6.20
N ASP A 57 0.90 3.63 5.56
CA ASP A 57 -0.41 4.25 5.30
C ASP A 57 -0.91 4.09 3.86
N ILE A 58 -0.13 3.48 2.97
CA ILE A 58 -0.54 3.16 1.61
C ILE A 58 -1.51 1.99 1.65
N LYS A 59 -2.56 2.12 0.84
CA LYS A 59 -3.65 1.17 0.73
C LYS A 59 -3.65 0.61 -0.68
N LEU A 60 -4.04 -0.65 -0.79
CA LEU A 60 -4.18 -1.34 -2.06
C LEU A 60 -5.38 -2.29 -1.99
N GLY A 61 -6.21 -2.27 -3.01
CA GLY A 61 -7.50 -2.94 -3.05
C GLY A 61 -8.18 -2.72 -4.39
N ASP A 62 -9.23 -3.51 -4.63
CA ASP A 62 -10.13 -3.45 -5.78
C ASP A 62 -11.40 -2.62 -5.49
N GLU A 63 -11.76 -2.39 -4.22
CA GLU A 63 -12.92 -1.55 -3.91
C GLU A 63 -12.64 -0.05 -4.15
N GLU A 64 -13.25 0.55 -5.18
CA GLU A 64 -13.06 1.97 -5.48
C GLU A 64 -13.94 2.90 -4.64
N LYS A 65 -14.93 2.36 -3.91
CA LYS A 65 -15.88 3.14 -3.09
C LYS A 65 -15.85 2.76 -1.62
N ALA A 66 -15.68 3.78 -0.77
CA ALA A 66 -15.82 3.60 0.67
C ALA A 66 -17.21 3.03 1.04
N GLY A 67 -17.20 2.00 1.88
CA GLY A 67 -18.38 1.26 2.33
C GLY A 67 -18.81 0.11 1.42
N GLY A 68 -18.06 -0.18 0.36
CA GLY A 68 -18.34 -1.30 -0.53
C GLY A 68 -17.93 -2.66 0.03
N SER A 69 -18.11 -3.69 -0.79
CA SER A 69 -18.05 -5.10 -0.39
C SER A 69 -16.87 -5.86 -0.98
N GLU A 70 -15.97 -5.18 -1.69
CA GLU A 70 -14.72 -5.73 -2.21
C GLU A 70 -13.55 -5.48 -1.23
N GLY A 71 -12.33 -5.81 -1.65
CA GLY A 71 -11.13 -5.78 -0.84
C GLY A 71 -10.49 -4.41 -0.72
N MET A 72 -10.06 -4.08 0.50
CA MET A 72 -9.11 -3.00 0.72
C MET A 72 -8.14 -3.35 1.84
N TYR A 73 -6.85 -3.19 1.55
CA TYR A 73 -5.75 -3.56 2.42
C TYR A 73 -4.78 -2.40 2.58
N ARG A 74 -3.87 -2.51 3.54
CA ARG A 74 -2.76 -1.59 3.78
C ARG A 74 -1.49 -2.37 4.10
N PHE A 75 -0.35 -1.80 3.80
CA PHE A 75 0.94 -2.40 4.14
C PHE A 75 1.10 -2.60 5.67
N PRO A 76 1.92 -3.55 6.13
CA PRO A 76 2.29 -3.68 7.53
C PRO A 76 3.02 -2.43 8.05
N VAL A 77 3.03 -2.22 9.37
CA VAL A 77 3.73 -1.08 9.97
C VAL A 77 5.22 -1.20 9.73
N GLY A 78 5.85 -0.12 9.28
CA GLY A 78 7.28 -0.06 8.98
C GLY A 78 7.65 -0.63 7.61
N ALA A 79 6.66 -0.98 6.77
CA ALA A 79 6.92 -1.28 5.37
C ALA A 79 7.50 -0.05 4.67
N THR A 80 8.59 -0.23 3.94
CA THR A 80 9.25 0.83 3.18
C THR A 80 9.53 0.38 1.76
N ILE A 81 9.71 1.35 0.87
CA ILE A 81 10.18 1.12 -0.51
C ILE A 81 11.31 2.09 -0.83
N ASP A 82 12.43 1.55 -1.32
CA ASP A 82 13.58 2.32 -1.75
C ASP A 82 13.35 2.96 -3.13
N PRO A 83 14.08 4.04 -3.49
CA PRO A 83 14.04 4.61 -4.84
C PRO A 83 14.30 3.57 -5.93
N GLY A 84 13.36 3.40 -6.86
CA GLY A 84 13.44 2.45 -7.95
C GLY A 84 13.22 0.98 -7.56
N GLN A 85 12.94 0.68 -6.28
CA GLN A 85 12.59 -0.66 -5.86
C GLN A 85 11.23 -1.08 -6.43
N VAL A 86 11.16 -2.35 -6.80
CA VAL A 86 9.92 -3.05 -7.18
C VAL A 86 9.43 -3.85 -5.98
N ILE A 87 8.13 -3.83 -5.75
CA ILE A 87 7.42 -4.62 -4.75
C ILE A 87 6.31 -5.40 -5.45
N VAL A 88 6.29 -6.71 -5.25
CA VAL A 88 5.19 -7.59 -5.66
C VAL A 88 4.32 -7.91 -4.46
N VAL A 89 3.01 -7.71 -4.61
CA VAL A 89 2.00 -8.11 -3.62
C VAL A 89 1.08 -9.14 -4.25
N ALA A 90 1.10 -10.37 -3.76
CA ALA A 90 0.34 -11.48 -4.31
C ALA A 90 -0.89 -11.85 -3.46
N GLN A 91 -1.88 -12.47 -4.07
CA GLN A 91 -3.05 -13.04 -3.39
C GLN A 91 -2.59 -14.05 -2.33
N THR A 92 -1.73 -14.98 -2.73
CA THR A 92 -0.98 -15.86 -1.84
C THR A 92 0.49 -15.94 -2.27
N ALA A 93 1.41 -15.99 -1.32
CA ALA A 93 2.81 -16.24 -1.60
C ALA A 93 3.06 -17.63 -2.18
N VAL A 94 2.31 -18.64 -1.73
CA VAL A 94 2.44 -20.01 -2.26
C VAL A 94 1.99 -20.11 -3.72
N GLY A 95 0.91 -19.45 -4.12
CA GLY A 95 0.44 -19.40 -5.50
C GLY A 95 1.43 -18.69 -6.41
N TYR A 96 1.89 -17.51 -6.00
CA TYR A 96 2.94 -16.78 -6.74
C TYR A 96 4.22 -17.61 -6.90
N ALA A 97 4.70 -18.24 -5.83
CA ALA A 97 5.89 -19.07 -5.88
C ALA A 97 5.73 -20.32 -6.75
N ALA A 98 4.53 -20.87 -6.85
CA ALA A 98 4.25 -22.00 -7.74
C ALA A 98 4.41 -21.64 -9.22
N LEU A 99 4.03 -20.41 -9.61
CA LEU A 99 4.15 -19.93 -10.98
C LEU A 99 5.57 -19.46 -11.33
N TYR A 100 6.23 -18.74 -10.43
CA TYR A 100 7.49 -18.02 -10.75
C TYR A 100 8.74 -18.60 -10.08
N GLY A 101 8.59 -19.54 -9.14
CA GLY A 101 9.70 -20.17 -8.42
C GLY A 101 10.41 -19.27 -7.40
N VAL A 102 9.82 -18.12 -7.07
CA VAL A 102 10.32 -17.13 -6.10
C VAL A 102 9.17 -16.60 -5.25
N LEU A 103 9.44 -16.14 -4.03
CA LEU A 103 8.43 -15.55 -3.14
C LEU A 103 8.15 -14.09 -3.55
N PRO A 104 6.91 -13.58 -3.39
CA PRO A 104 6.62 -12.15 -3.50
C PRO A 104 7.12 -11.39 -2.25
N ASP A 105 7.10 -10.06 -2.31
CA ASP A 105 7.49 -9.21 -1.18
C ASP A 105 6.43 -9.16 -0.08
N TYR A 106 5.14 -9.24 -0.47
CA TYR A 106 3.99 -9.27 0.45
C TYR A 106 2.90 -10.19 -0.09
N GLU A 107 2.00 -10.61 0.80
CA GLU A 107 0.79 -11.37 0.44
C GLU A 107 -0.48 -10.84 1.11
N PHE A 108 -1.65 -11.01 0.48
CA PHE A 108 -2.94 -10.62 1.07
C PHE A 108 -3.49 -11.67 2.04
N SER A 109 -3.27 -12.95 1.74
CA SER A 109 -3.69 -14.07 2.56
C SER A 109 -2.47 -14.78 3.15
N ASP A 110 -2.50 -15.05 4.46
CA ASP A 110 -1.41 -15.68 5.21
C ASP A 110 -1.18 -17.12 4.74
N SER A 111 -0.24 -17.30 3.80
CA SER A 111 0.03 -18.57 3.15
C SER A 111 1.48 -19.01 3.28
N HIS A 112 2.42 -18.08 3.53
CA HIS A 112 3.84 -18.39 3.71
C HIS A 112 4.45 -17.63 4.90
N PRO A 113 5.08 -18.32 5.88
CA PRO A 113 5.52 -17.70 7.13
C PRO A 113 6.63 -16.64 6.97
N ASP A 114 7.39 -16.70 5.87
CA ASP A 114 8.47 -15.76 5.57
C ASP A 114 8.01 -14.55 4.73
N VAL A 115 6.75 -14.50 4.30
CA VAL A 115 6.21 -13.38 3.52
C VAL A 115 5.33 -12.50 4.42
N PRO A 116 5.65 -11.21 4.56
CA PRO A 116 4.81 -10.30 5.35
C PRO A 116 3.40 -10.14 4.76
N ASN A 117 2.41 -10.26 5.64
CA ASN A 117 1.01 -10.07 5.29
C ASN A 117 0.62 -8.59 5.16
N MET A 118 -0.14 -8.27 4.11
CA MET A 118 -0.96 -7.08 4.04
C MET A 118 -2.04 -7.13 5.12
N ARG A 119 -2.44 -5.96 5.61
CA ARG A 119 -3.45 -5.85 6.68
C ARG A 119 -4.75 -5.36 6.08
N ARG A 120 -5.86 -6.05 6.37
CA ARG A 120 -7.20 -5.56 6.00
C ARG A 120 -7.43 -4.13 6.49
N PHE A 121 -8.15 -3.36 5.69
CA PHE A 121 -8.55 -1.99 6.00
C PHE A 121 -10.08 -1.85 5.98
N PRO A 122 -10.78 -2.43 6.97
CA PRO A 122 -12.26 -2.53 7.01
C PRO A 122 -12.98 -1.19 7.18
N ILE A 123 -12.24 -0.11 7.46
CA ILE A 123 -12.79 1.24 7.47
C ILE A 123 -13.20 1.66 6.06
N TRP A 124 -12.50 1.17 5.02
CA TRP A 124 -12.83 1.44 3.63
C TRP A 124 -13.79 0.40 3.06
N ALA A 125 -13.44 -0.89 3.13
CA ALA A 125 -14.22 -1.97 2.54
C ALA A 125 -14.03 -3.27 3.31
N SER A 126 -15.05 -4.13 3.31
CA SER A 126 -15.08 -5.33 4.16
C SER A 126 -14.83 -6.65 3.43
N GLY A 127 -14.68 -6.63 2.11
CA GLY A 127 -14.56 -7.82 1.27
C GLY A 127 -13.16 -8.40 1.18
N ASP A 128 -13.05 -9.38 0.29
CA ASP A 128 -11.82 -9.99 -0.16
C ASP A 128 -11.37 -9.34 -1.46
N LEU A 129 -10.06 -9.38 -1.71
CA LEU A 129 -9.50 -8.93 -2.98
C LEU A 129 -9.79 -10.00 -4.04
N ALA A 130 -10.29 -9.59 -5.20
CA ALA A 130 -10.42 -10.38 -6.41
C ALA A 130 -10.23 -9.45 -7.63
N LEU A 131 -9.06 -9.48 -8.25
CA LEU A 131 -8.67 -8.52 -9.28
C LEU A 131 -9.37 -8.75 -10.63
N GLY A 132 -9.84 -9.97 -10.90
CA GLY A 132 -10.54 -10.37 -12.13
C GLY A 132 -12.08 -10.34 -12.07
N ASN A 133 -12.69 -9.49 -11.25
CA ASN A 133 -14.14 -9.41 -11.02
C ASN A 133 -14.99 -8.89 -12.21
#